data_AF-A0A1B6GL02-F1
#
_entry.id   AF-A0A1B6GL02-F1
#
_cell.length_a   1.000
_cell.length_b   1.000
_cell.length_c   1.000
_cell.angle_alpha   90.00
_cell.angle_beta   90.00
_cell.angle_gamma   90.00
#
_symmetry.space_group_name_H-M   'P 1'
#
loop_
_entity.id
_entity.type
_entity.pdbx_description
1 polymer ?
#
loop_
_entity_poly.entity_id
_entity_poly.type
_entity_poly.pdbx_seq_one_letter_code
_entity_poly.pdbx_strand_id
1 'polypeptide(L)'
;EALTLAQCCNLIRNIQMNHIEARQWFDIGFNFLIGGDGSVYFGRGWDWQGAHTKGYNLGTLGITMIGTFTHKLPNNRQMTALRKLLELGVKMKKIKKDYSLITQCQLQHTWTP
;
A
#
# COMPACT_ATOMS: atom_id res chain seq x y z
N GLU A 1 1.55 13.31 15.17
CA GLU A 1 2.94 12.81 15.30
C GLU A 1 3.19 11.68 14.32
N ALA A 2 4.43 11.53 13.85
CA ALA A 2 4.81 10.43 12.96
C ALA A 2 4.99 9.14 13.77
N LEU A 3 4.41 8.03 13.30
CA LEU A 3 4.56 6.73 13.93
C LEU A 3 6.03 6.28 13.91
N THR A 4 6.46 5.55 14.93
CA THR A 4 7.79 4.91 14.96
C THR A 4 7.81 3.66 14.09
N LEU A 5 9.01 3.15 13.79
CA LEU A 5 9.21 1.87 13.10
C LEU A 5 8.48 0.73 13.83
N ALA A 6 8.65 0.62 15.15
CA ALA A 6 8.01 -0.43 15.94
C ALA A 6 6.47 -0.35 15.90
N GLN A 7 5.90 0.86 15.96
CA GLN A 7 4.46 1.07 15.83
C GLN A 7 3.95 0.69 14.44
N CYS A 8 4.68 1.06 13.38
CA CYS A 8 4.32 0.68 12.01
C CYS A 8 4.39 -0.84 11.81
N CYS A 9 5.46 -1.51 12.26
CA CYS A 9 5.58 -2.97 12.22
C CYS A 9 4.41 -3.66 12.92
N ASN A 10 4.02 -3.18 14.11
CA ASN A 10 2.91 -3.76 14.86
C ASN A 10 1.57 -3.58 14.13
N LEU A 11 1.30 -2.38 13.60
CA LEU A 11 0.10 -2.12 12.81
C LEU A 11 0.02 -2.99 11.56
N ILE A 12 1.12 -3.17 10.84
CA ILE A 12 1.17 -3.98 9.63
C ILE A 12 0.93 -5.46 9.95
N ARG A 13 1.51 -5.98 11.04
CA ARG A 13 1.21 -7.35 11.53
C ARG A 13 -0.26 -7.51 11.86
N ASN A 14 -0.87 -6.53 12.53
CA ASN A 14 -2.31 -6.57 12.84
C ASN A 14 -3.18 -6.56 11.58
N ILE A 15 -2.79 -5.78 10.56
CA ILE A 15 -3.49 -5.76 9.25
C ILE A 15 -3.35 -7.13 8.56
N GLN A 16 -2.16 -7.71 8.53
CA GLN A 16 -1.92 -9.03 7.95
C GLN A 16 -2.74 -10.10 8.68
N MET A 17 -2.69 -10.11 10.02
CA MET A 17 -3.47 -11.03 10.85
C MET A 17 -4.97 -10.87 10.59
N ASN A 18 -5.50 -9.65 10.48
CA ASN A 18 -6.91 -9.45 10.12
C ASN A 18 -7.23 -10.03 8.73
N HIS A 19 -6.38 -9.81 7.74
CA HIS A 19 -6.59 -10.31 6.39
C HIS A 19 -6.55 -11.84 6.32
N ILE A 20 -5.62 -12.48 7.05
CA ILE A 20 -5.49 -13.95 7.06
C ILE A 20 -6.59 -14.56 7.93
N GLU A 21 -6.65 -14.20 9.21
CA GLU A 21 -7.50 -14.89 10.18
C GLU A 21 -8.98 -14.51 10.03
N ALA A 22 -9.29 -13.22 9.87
CA ALA A 22 -10.69 -12.77 9.83
C ALA A 22 -11.29 -12.83 8.41
N ARG A 23 -10.48 -12.58 7.37
CA ARG A 23 -10.96 -12.54 5.98
C ARG A 23 -10.58 -13.78 5.16
N GLN A 24 -9.80 -14.70 5.73
CA GLN A 24 -9.39 -15.95 5.09
C GLN A 24 -8.64 -15.72 3.76
N TRP A 25 -7.80 -14.67 3.72
CA TRP A 25 -6.92 -14.40 2.58
C TRP A 25 -5.58 -15.13 2.76
N PHE A 26 -4.90 -15.43 1.66
CA PHE A 26 -3.58 -16.05 1.69
C PHE A 26 -2.50 -15.19 2.37
N ASP A 27 -2.65 -13.87 2.30
CA ASP A 27 -1.72 -12.89 2.87
C ASP A 27 -2.39 -11.51 2.93
N ILE A 28 -1.70 -10.52 3.47
CA ILE A 28 -2.05 -9.10 3.41
C ILE A 28 -2.42 -8.69 1.98
N GLY A 29 -3.53 -7.98 1.80
CA GLY A 29 -4.05 -7.70 0.45
C GLY A 29 -3.24 -6.69 -0.38
N PHE A 30 -2.33 -5.94 0.23
CA PHE A 30 -1.53 -4.92 -0.46
C PHE A 30 -0.16 -5.48 -0.88
N ASN A 31 0.35 -4.97 -2.00
CA ASN A 31 1.71 -5.28 -2.47
C ASN A 31 2.75 -4.56 -1.60
N PHE A 32 2.50 -3.29 -1.27
CA PHE A 32 3.36 -2.47 -0.43
C PHE A 32 2.56 -1.64 0.57
N LEU A 33 3.16 -1.41 1.73
CA LEU A 33 2.61 -0.53 2.76
C LEU A 33 3.64 0.54 3.10
N ILE A 34 3.21 1.79 3.30
CA ILE A 34 4.10 2.91 3.62
C ILE A 34 3.77 3.43 5.01
N GLY A 35 4.69 3.18 5.95
CA GLY A 35 4.51 3.56 7.36
C GLY A 35 4.68 5.07 7.59
N GLY A 36 4.08 5.57 8.66
CA GLY A 36 4.25 6.97 9.09
C GLY A 36 5.71 7.33 9.41
N ASP A 37 6.56 6.34 9.64
CA ASP A 37 8.00 6.46 9.83
C ASP A 37 8.77 6.80 8.54
N GLY A 38 8.15 6.56 7.37
CA GLY A 38 8.75 6.77 6.05
C GLY A 38 9.33 5.50 5.42
N SER A 39 9.16 4.34 6.05
CA SER A 39 9.63 3.07 5.51
C SER A 39 8.60 2.46 4.56
N VAL A 40 9.09 1.74 3.54
CA VAL A 40 8.26 0.88 2.70
C VAL A 40 8.37 -0.55 3.22
N TYR A 41 7.22 -1.16 3.46
CA TYR A 41 7.09 -2.52 3.95
C TYR A 41 6.58 -3.42 2.82
N PHE A 42 7.22 -4.56 2.66
CA PHE A 42 6.79 -5.58 1.72
C PHE A 42 5.54 -6.29 2.25
N GLY A 43 4.45 -6.21 1.50
CA GLY A 43 3.35 -7.16 1.59
C GLY A 43 3.60 -8.26 0.57
N ARG A 44 2.71 -8.39 -0.42
CA ARG A 44 2.86 -9.36 -1.51
C ARG A 44 3.98 -9.05 -2.50
N GLY A 45 4.55 -7.84 -2.45
CA GLY A 45 5.68 -7.46 -3.28
C GLY A 45 5.32 -7.26 -4.75
N TRP A 46 6.31 -7.36 -5.63
CA TRP A 46 6.19 -7.00 -7.04
C TRP A 46 5.49 -8.04 -7.92
N ASP A 47 5.66 -9.31 -7.57
CA ASP A 47 5.42 -10.43 -8.49
C ASP A 47 4.12 -11.17 -8.23
N TRP A 48 3.48 -10.89 -7.09
CA TRP A 48 2.26 -11.56 -6.66
C TRP A 48 1.06 -10.63 -6.76
N GLN A 49 -0.06 -11.19 -7.21
CA GLN A 49 -1.32 -10.47 -7.29
C GLN A 49 -1.84 -10.08 -5.89
N GLY A 50 -2.24 -8.81 -5.76
CA GLY A 50 -2.91 -8.28 -4.58
C GLY A 50 -4.32 -8.79 -4.35
N ALA A 51 -4.90 -8.38 -3.21
CA ALA A 51 -6.31 -8.49 -2.86
C ALA A 51 -6.84 -7.14 -2.31
N HIS A 52 -6.33 -6.02 -2.84
CA HIS A 52 -6.59 -4.66 -2.35
C HIS A 52 -7.86 -4.03 -2.94
N THR A 53 -8.20 -4.34 -4.19
CA THR A 53 -9.32 -3.71 -4.91
C THR A 53 -10.08 -4.76 -5.71
N LYS A 54 -11.24 -5.18 -5.19
CA LYS A 54 -12.11 -6.17 -5.85
C LYS A 54 -12.42 -5.74 -7.29
N GLY A 55 -12.12 -6.61 -8.25
CA GLY A 55 -12.29 -6.36 -9.70
C GLY A 55 -11.07 -5.75 -10.40
N TYR A 56 -10.10 -5.22 -9.66
CA TYR A 56 -8.95 -4.48 -10.22
C TYR A 56 -7.59 -4.99 -9.75
N ASN A 57 -7.53 -6.13 -9.05
CA ASN A 57 -6.26 -6.69 -8.55
C ASN A 57 -5.35 -7.22 -9.66
N LEU A 58 -5.90 -7.69 -10.78
CA LEU A 58 -5.11 -8.30 -11.85
C LEU A 58 -4.36 -7.22 -12.62
N GLY A 59 -3.04 -7.38 -12.75
CA GLY A 59 -2.19 -6.45 -13.51
C GLY A 59 -1.95 -5.10 -12.81
N THR A 60 -2.27 -4.97 -11.52
CA THR A 60 -2.06 -3.74 -10.74
C THR A 60 -1.23 -4.01 -9.48
N LEU A 61 -0.68 -2.95 -8.90
CA LEU A 61 0.03 -2.99 -7.62
C LEU A 61 -0.75 -2.16 -6.59
N GLY A 62 -1.17 -2.78 -5.49
CA GLY A 62 -1.80 -2.09 -4.37
C GLY A 62 -0.76 -1.52 -3.42
N ILE A 63 -0.72 -0.21 -3.30
CA ILE A 63 0.12 0.50 -2.33
C ILE A 63 -0.81 1.22 -1.33
N THR A 64 -0.62 0.97 -0.04
CA THR A 64 -1.39 1.67 1.02
C THR A 64 -0.48 2.49 1.91
N MET A 65 -0.97 3.62 2.40
CA MET A 65 -0.29 4.42 3.41
C MET A 65 -0.90 4.13 4.78
N ILE A 66 -0.06 3.82 5.77
CA ILE A 66 -0.53 3.56 7.13
C ILE A 66 -0.99 4.87 7.76
N GLY A 67 -2.29 4.96 8.04
CA GLY A 67 -2.95 6.08 8.69
C GLY A 67 -4.32 6.41 8.11
N THR A 68 -5.01 7.37 8.72
CA THR A 68 -6.27 7.93 8.23
C THR A 68 -6.01 9.33 7.69
N PHE A 69 -6.39 9.56 6.43
CA PHE A 69 -6.07 10.79 5.68
C PHE A 69 -7.32 11.54 5.18
N THR A 70 -8.47 11.35 5.84
CA THR A 70 -9.73 12.01 5.49
C THR A 70 -9.69 13.52 5.69
N HIS A 71 -8.96 13.99 6.71
CA HIS A 71 -8.83 15.41 7.05
C HIS A 71 -7.38 15.87 7.17
N LYS A 72 -6.41 14.99 6.91
CA LYS A 72 -4.98 15.29 6.97
C LYS A 72 -4.25 14.66 5.80
N LEU A 73 -3.21 15.30 5.33
CA LEU A 73 -2.33 14.72 4.32
C LEU A 73 -1.33 13.73 4.95
N PRO A 74 -0.87 12.72 4.18
CA PRO A 74 0.30 11.95 4.55
C PRO A 74 1.51 12.84 4.79
N ASN A 75 2.39 12.42 5.69
CA ASN A 75 3.57 13.22 5.97
C ASN A 75 4.58 13.17 4.81
N ASN A 76 5.53 14.12 4.79
CA ASN A 76 6.53 14.22 3.71
C ASN A 76 7.39 12.96 3.57
N ARG A 77 7.63 12.22 4.65
CA ARG A 77 8.41 10.97 4.60
C ARG A 77 7.64 9.89 3.83
N GLN A 78 6.34 9.74 4.10
CA GLN A 78 5.46 8.83 3.37
C GLN A 78 5.38 9.18 1.88
N MET A 79 5.18 10.46 1.55
CA MET A 79 5.11 10.91 0.16
C MET A 79 6.44 10.71 -0.58
N THR A 80 7.57 10.91 0.10
CA THR A 80 8.91 10.66 -0.46
C THR A 80 9.14 9.18 -0.70
N ALA A 81 8.74 8.32 0.25
CA ALA A 81 8.84 6.87 0.11
C ALA A 81 8.00 6.35 -1.07
N LEU A 82 6.78 6.87 -1.25
CA LEU A 82 5.93 6.52 -2.39
C LEU A 82 6.61 6.85 -3.72
N ARG A 83 7.13 8.07 -3.89
CA ARG A 83 7.82 8.48 -5.13
C ARG A 83 9.01 7.58 -5.43
N LYS A 84 9.87 7.34 -4.43
CA LYS A 84 11.04 6.45 -4.58
C LYS A 84 10.64 5.02 -4.92
N LEU A 85 9.55 4.51 -4.35
CA LEU A 85 9.04 3.18 -4.66
C LEU A 85 8.57 3.08 -6.12
N LEU A 86 7.85 4.08 -6.61
CA LEU A 86 7.38 4.12 -8.01
C LEU A 86 8.57 4.24 -8.99
N GLU A 87 9.52 5.11 -8.70
CA GLU A 87 10.77 5.24 -9.49
C GLU A 87 11.54 3.92 -9.54
N LEU A 88 11.68 3.24 -8.40
CA LEU A 88 12.33 1.93 -8.32
C LEU A 88 11.57 0.87 -9.12
N GLY A 89 10.24 0.84 -9.02
CA GLY A 89 9.39 -0.09 -9.77
C GLY A 89 9.52 0.09 -11.28
N VAL A 90 9.59 1.33 -11.76
CA VAL A 90 9.85 1.64 -13.17
C VAL A 90 11.26 1.22 -13.59
N LYS A 91 12.29 1.53 -12.77
CA LYS A 91 13.69 1.13 -13.03
C LYS A 91 13.86 -0.38 -13.11
N MET A 92 13.16 -1.13 -12.25
CA MET A 92 13.15 -2.59 -12.22
C MET A 92 12.26 -3.21 -13.31
N LYS A 93 11.58 -2.41 -14.14
CA LYS A 93 10.60 -2.85 -15.15
C LYS A 93 9.42 -3.65 -14.55
N LYS A 94 9.13 -3.44 -13.26
CA LYS A 94 7.94 -3.98 -12.58
C LYS A 94 6.70 -3.09 -12.82
N ILE A 95 6.94 -1.79 -13.05
CA ILE A 95 5.92 -0.80 -13.42
C ILE A 95 6.25 -0.27 -14.82
N LYS A 96 5.25 -0.12 -15.68
CA LYS A 96 5.43 0.51 -17.00
C LYS A 96 5.76 2.00 -16.85
N LYS A 97 6.46 2.61 -17.81
CA LYS A 97 6.81 4.04 -17.75
C LYS A 97 5.59 4.96 -17.81
N ASP A 98 4.54 4.51 -18.50
CA ASP A 98 3.26 5.18 -18.73
C ASP A 98 2.15 4.65 -17.80
N TYR A 99 2.52 4.24 -16.58
CA TYR A 99 1.54 3.75 -15.61
C TYR A 99 0.52 4.83 -15.23
N SER A 100 -0.71 4.39 -14.94
CA SER A 100 -1.73 5.25 -14.34
C SER A 100 -1.70 5.10 -12.82
N LEU A 101 -1.66 6.21 -12.10
CA LEU A 101 -1.86 6.23 -10.65
C LEU A 101 -3.32 6.58 -10.36
N ILE A 102 -4.04 5.63 -9.75
CA ILE A 102 -5.48 5.71 -9.52
C ILE A 102 -5.74 5.43 -8.04
N THR A 103 -6.66 6.19 -7.46
CA THR A 103 -7.09 6.00 -6.06
C THR A 103 -8.22 4.99 -5.95
N GLN A 104 -8.35 4.28 -4.82
CA GLN A 104 -9.39 3.25 -4.70
C GLN A 104 -10.81 3.83 -4.86
N CYS A 105 -11.04 5.05 -4.40
CA CYS A 105 -12.31 5.78 -4.55
C CYS A 105 -12.69 6.10 -6.02
N GLN A 106 -11.73 6.09 -6.94
CA GLN A 106 -12.02 6.23 -8.38
C GLN A 106 -12.53 4.93 -9.01
N LEU A 107 -12.32 3.78 -8.35
CA LEU A 107 -12.68 2.45 -8.84
C LEU A 107 -13.86 1.84 -8.09
N GLN A 108 -14.08 2.25 -6.85
CA GLN A 108 -15.09 1.70 -5.95
C GLN A 108 -15.74 2.81 -5.13
N HIS A 109 -16.98 2.58 -4.69
CA HIS A 109 -17.68 3.48 -3.78
C HIS A 109 -17.11 3.37 -2.35
N THR A 110 -15.93 3.95 -2.16
CA THR A 110 -15.20 4.02 -0.89
C THR A 110 -14.58 5.40 -0.71
N TRP A 111 -14.34 5.79 0.54
CA TRP A 111 -13.58 7.00 0.89
C TRP A 111 -12.06 6.77 0.89
N THR A 112 -11.63 5.52 0.67
CA THR A 112 -10.22 5.15 0.62
C THR A 112 -9.55 5.76 -0.61
N PRO A 113 -8.41 6.46 -0.44
CA PRO A 113 -7.57 6.89 -1.56
C PRO A 113 -6.95 5.73 -2.33
#